data_AF-A0A1X6YEX8-F1
#
_entry.id   AF-A0A1X6YEX8-F1
#
_cell.length_a   1.000
_cell.length_b   1.000
_cell.length_c   1.000
_cell.angle_alpha   90.00
_cell.angle_beta   90.00
_cell.angle_gamma   90.00
#
_symmetry.space_group_name_H-M   'P 1'
#
loop_
_entity.id
_entity.type
_entity.pdbx_description
1 polymer ?
#
loop_
_entity_poly.entity_id
_entity_poly.type
_entity_poly.pdbx_seq_one_letter_code
_entity_poly.pdbx_strand_id
1 'polypeptide(L)' 'MGKLFDVQSPFFIPLWRRLLVVGLALGWALVELAHGAPGWALLFGAAGMWCAYQFFIVFDPPRKDAGEG' A
#
# COMPACT_ATOMS: atom_id res chain seq x y z
N MET A 1 22.53 -19.92 13.29
CA MET A 1 22.30 -19.97 11.83
C MET A 1 21.01 -19.20 11.55
N GLY A 2 21.08 -18.19 10.68
CA GLY A 2 20.28 -16.96 10.72
C GLY A 2 18.77 -17.10 10.46
N LYS A 3 17.98 -16.36 11.26
CA LYS A 3 16.58 -16.02 11.02
C LYS A 3 16.50 -15.06 9.82
N LEU A 4 16.64 -15.58 8.60
CA LEU A 4 16.55 -14.80 7.35
C LEU A 4 15.12 -14.75 6.78
N PHE A 5 14.18 -15.46 7.40
CA PHE A 5 12.75 -15.45 7.06
C PHE A 5 11.92 -14.84 8.21
N ASP A 6 12.43 -13.77 8.81
CA ASP A 6 11.62 -12.93 9.68
C ASP A 6 10.99 -11.81 8.82
N VAL A 7 9.78 -12.10 8.34
CA VAL A 7 8.94 -11.17 7.56
C VAL A 7 8.33 -10.08 8.47
N GLN A 8 8.82 -9.93 9.71
CA GLN A 8 8.63 -8.74 10.54
C GLN A 8 9.80 -7.75 10.41
N SER A 9 10.49 -7.74 9.26
CA SER A 9 11.50 -6.73 8.99
C SER A 9 10.87 -5.32 8.97
N PRO A 10 11.38 -4.36 9.76
CA PRO A 10 10.89 -2.98 9.83
C PRO A 10 10.98 -2.18 8.52
N PHE A 11 11.45 -2.82 7.43
CA PHE A 11 11.51 -2.28 6.08
C PHE A 11 10.13 -2.07 5.42
N PHE A 12 9.10 -2.81 5.84
CA PHE A 12 7.71 -2.68 5.33
C PHE A 12 6.78 -1.85 6.22
N ILE A 13 7.30 -1.28 7.31
CA ILE A 13 6.59 -0.37 8.23
C ILE A 13 6.29 1.02 7.64
N PRO A 14 7.14 1.65 6.80
CA PRO A 14 6.91 3.06 6.45
C PRO A 14 5.71 3.22 5.50
N LEU A 15 4.62 3.75 6.06
CA LEU A 15 3.41 4.19 5.38
C LEU A 15 3.71 5.04 4.13
N TRP A 16 4.82 5.78 4.15
CA TRP A 16 5.25 6.62 3.03
C TRP A 16 5.64 5.83 1.77
N ARG A 17 6.21 4.62 1.90
CA ARG A 17 6.52 3.78 0.72
C ARG A 17 5.26 3.23 0.09
N ARG A 18 4.28 2.88 0.92
CA ARG A 18 2.95 2.44 0.49
C ARG A 18 2.23 3.57 -0.24
N LEU A 19 2.28 4.79 0.32
CA LEU A 19 1.75 6.00 -0.30
C LEU A 19 2.46 6.37 -1.61
N LEU A 20 3.79 6.23 -1.68
CA LEU A 20 4.53 6.46 -2.92
C LEU A 20 4.11 5.49 -4.02
N VAL A 21 3.98 4.20 -3.72
CA VAL A 21 3.57 3.20 -4.71
C VAL A 21 2.11 3.41 -5.14
N VAL A 22 1.21 3.67 -4.19
CA VAL A 22 -0.20 3.98 -4.47
C VAL A 22 -0.35 5.26 -5.29
N GLY A 23 0.34 6.32 -4.89
CA GLY A 23 0.32 7.62 -5.55
C GLY A 23 0.93 7.56 -6.94
N LEU A 24 2.02 6.82 -7.12
CA LEU A 24 2.64 6.60 -8.42
C LEU A 24 1.72 5.78 -9.34
N ALA A 25 1.07 4.72 -8.83
CA ALA A 25 0.14 3.91 -9.61
C ALA A 25 -1.13 4.69 -10.02
N LEU A 26 -1.71 5.47 -9.10
CA LEU A 26 -2.86 6.33 -9.40
C LEU A 26 -2.49 7.49 -10.32
N GLY A 27 -1.33 8.11 -10.11
CA GLY A 27 -0.81 9.14 -11.01
C GLY A 27 -0.55 8.59 -12.41
N TRP A 28 0.01 7.39 -12.51
CA TRP A 28 0.22 6.71 -13.79
C TRP A 28 -1.09 6.36 -14.48
N ALA A 29 -2.08 5.88 -13.72
CA ALA A 29 -3.42 5.64 -14.23
C ALA A 29 -4.06 6.90 -14.84
N LEU A 30 -3.90 8.07 -14.22
CA LEU A 30 -4.38 9.35 -14.76
C LEU A 30 -3.66 9.76 -16.05
N VAL A 31 -2.35 9.52 -16.13
CA VAL A 31 -1.54 9.78 -17.33
C VAL A 31 -1.98 8.88 -18.49
N GLU A 32 -2.19 7.59 -18.22
CA GLU A 32 -2.71 6.62 -19.20
C GLU A 32 -4.14 6.96 -19.65
N LEU A 33 -4.99 7.42 -18.71
CA LEU A 33 -6.34 7.88 -19.04
C LEU A 33 -6.29 9.07 -20.00
N ALA A 34 -5.34 10.00 -19.79
CA ALA A 34 -5.12 11.15 -20.66
C ALA A 34 -4.53 10.78 -22.03
N HIS A 35 -3.77 9.68 -22.12
CA HIS A 35 -3.23 9.14 -23.38
C HIS A 35 -4.21 8.24 -24.14
N GLY A 36 -5.42 8.01 -23.61
CA GLY A 36 -6.45 7.20 -24.26
C GLY A 36 -6.27 5.69 -24.07
N ALA A 37 -5.58 5.26 -23.01
CA ALA A 37 -5.40 3.86 -22.62
C ALA A 37 -6.27 3.48 -21.40
N PRO A 38 -7.62 3.46 -21.53
CA PRO A 38 -8.52 3.28 -20.38
C PRO A 38 -8.40 1.89 -19.72
N GLY A 39 -8.04 0.84 -20.47
CA GLY A 39 -7.87 -0.50 -19.90
C GLY A 39 -6.73 -0.58 -18.88
N TRP A 40 -5.58 0.00 -19.23
CA TRP A 40 -4.41 0.07 -18.34
C TRP A 40 -4.64 1.05 -17.19
N ALA A 41 -5.26 2.20 -17.47
CA ALA A 41 -5.66 3.15 -16.43
C ALA A 41 -6.58 2.50 -15.38
N LEU A 42 -7.54 1.68 -15.80
CA LEU A 42 -8.44 0.99 -14.87
C LEU A 42 -7.68 -0.04 -14.01
N LEU A 43 -6.76 -0.80 -14.59
CA LEU A 43 -5.94 -1.79 -13.88
C LEU A 43 -5.06 -1.13 -12.81
N PHE A 44 -4.28 -0.12 -13.19
CA PHE A 44 -3.41 0.60 -12.25
C PHE A 44 -4.21 1.42 -11.23
N GLY A 45 -5.33 2.02 -11.66
CA GLY A 45 -6.23 2.77 -10.80
C GLY A 45 -6.88 1.89 -9.74
N ALA A 46 -7.42 0.73 -10.13
CA ALA A 46 -8.02 -0.23 -9.21
C ALA A 46 -6.99 -0.82 -8.24
N ALA A 47 -5.79 -1.17 -8.72
CA ALA A 47 -4.72 -1.67 -7.86
C ALA A 47 -4.24 -0.62 -6.84
N GLY A 48 -4.07 0.64 -7.26
CA GLY A 48 -3.72 1.75 -6.38
C GLY A 48 -4.80 2.02 -5.33
N MET A 49 -6.07 2.03 -5.74
CA MET A 49 -7.20 2.24 -4.84
C MET A 49 -7.40 1.09 -3.85
N TRP A 50 -7.18 -0.16 -4.27
CA TRP A 50 -7.20 -1.34 -3.41
C TRP A 50 -6.11 -1.29 -2.33
N CYS A 51 -4.89 -0.92 -2.72
CA CYS A 51 -3.79 -0.70 -1.77
C CYS A 51 -4.11 0.45 -0.80
N ALA A 52 -4.71 1.55 -1.27
CA ALA A 52 -5.16 2.63 -0.41
C ALA A 52 -6.22 2.16 0.60
N TYR A 53 -7.22 1.39 0.15
CA TYR A 53 -8.26 0.81 1.00
C TYR A 53 -7.67 -0.10 2.08
N GLN A 54 -6.71 -0.95 1.70
CA GLN A 54 -6.07 -1.89 2.61
C GLN A 54 -5.21 -1.18 3.68
N PHE A 55 -4.66 0.00 3.37
CA PHE A 55 -3.84 0.78 4.31
C PHE A 55 -4.59 1.84 5.12
N PHE A 56 -5.71 2.37 4.63
CA PHE A 56 -6.45 3.41 5.34
C PHE A 56 -7.72 2.90 6.03
N ILE A 57 -8.37 1.86 5.49
CA ILE A 57 -9.65 1.36 6.02
C ILE A 57 -9.46 0.05 6.80
N VAL A 58 -8.62 -0.87 6.30
CA VAL A 58 -8.40 -2.18 6.94
C VAL A 58 -7.24 -2.16 7.95
N PHE A 59 -6.50 -1.04 8.04
CA PHE A 59 -5.37 -0.94 8.94
C PHE A 59 -5.83 -0.84 10.40
N ASP A 60 -5.89 -2.00 11.07
CA ASP A 60 -6.00 -2.14 12.52
C ASP A 60 -4.59 -2.08 13.12
N PRO A 61 -4.18 -0.98 13.78
CA PRO A 61 -2.93 -0.98 14.52
C PRO A 61 -3.04 -2.00 15.65
N PRO A 62 -2.01 -2.83 15.92
CA PRO A 62 -2.07 -3.77 17.03
C PRO A 62 -2.37 -2.99 18.31
N ARG A 63 -3.55 -3.27 18.89
CA ARG A 63 -3.98 -2.70 20.16
C ARG A 63 -2.92 -3.03 21.21
N LYS A 64 -2.13 -2.03 21.61
CA LYS A 64 -1.15 -2.15 22.70
C LYS A 64 -1.83 -1.69 23.99
N ASP A 65 -2.77 -2.48 24.47
CA ASP A 65 -3.51 -2.28 25.72
C ASP A 65 -3.76 -3.63 26.42
N ALA A 66 -2.69 -4.35 26.72
CA ALA A 66 -2.66 -5.22 27.90
C ALA A 66 -1.59 -4.66 28.83
N GLY A 67 -2.01 -3.67 29.62
CA GLY A 67 -1.25 -3.27 30.79
C GLY A 67 -1.24 -4.43 31.78
N GLU A 68 -0.07 -5.02 31.99
CA GLU A 68 0.20 -5.82 33.17
C GLU A 68 0.70 -4.85 34.25
N GLY A 69 -0.21 -4.48 35.14
CA GLY A 69 0.08 -3.86 36.43
C GLY A 69 0.16 -4.92 37.52
#